data_AF-A0AAD2F7Y9-F1
#
_entry.id   AF-A0AAD2F7Y9-F1
#
_cell.length_a   1.000
_cell.length_b   1.000
_cell.length_c   1.000
_cell.angle_alpha   90.00
_cell.angle_beta   90.00
_cell.angle_gamma   90.00
#
_symmetry.space_group_name_H-M   'P 1'
#
loop_
_entity.id
_entity.type
_entity.pdbx_description
1 polymer ?
#
loop_
_entity_poly.entity_id
_entity_poly.type
_entity_poly.pdbx_seq_one_letter_code
_entity_poly.pdbx_strand_id
1 'polypeptide(L)'
;MARPGLHFSAEQQQRIVEAIQRLDIAFPHDNAVFLDEVIEAVQAVTRRIYGVRRYVQWLAEAGVRRRPSNTTLQKAVDRAHGRNPAPNSIAADAVEPWPIPLHAETGTLSARDERNRIASRAIGAPGAGAEWMEARIRAEVAERALEHEAARNRQLQAAMADLERRLGEALATAPAVPPKLTDATLERLEQTIETVTRLEGAASALAGTERFLRLQNDAVRQQTQNEADQLRQRIRTLEAEVAQLNAQIDAYRRTAERAAPVSRGWVKPSS
;
A
#
# COMPACT_ATOMS: atom_id res chain seq x y z
N MET A 1 -23.38 -23.01 -30.36
CA MET A 1 -22.31 -22.10 -30.83
C MET A 1 -21.12 -22.27 -29.91
N ALA A 2 -20.15 -23.11 -30.30
CA ALA A 2 -18.97 -23.41 -29.50
C ALA A 2 -17.99 -22.24 -29.54
N ARG A 3 -17.57 -21.74 -28.36
CA ARG A 3 -16.51 -20.72 -28.27
C ARG A 3 -15.23 -21.29 -28.88
N PRO A 4 -14.55 -20.59 -29.81
CA PRO A 4 -13.31 -21.08 -30.40
C PRO A 4 -12.28 -21.29 -29.29
N GLY A 5 -11.80 -22.53 -29.17
CA GLY A 5 -10.72 -22.87 -28.25
C GLY A 5 -9.47 -22.09 -28.66
N LEU A 6 -8.87 -21.37 -27.71
CA LEU A 6 -7.53 -20.81 -27.91
C LEU A 6 -6.57 -21.99 -28.08
N HIS A 7 -6.21 -22.31 -29.32
CA HIS A 7 -5.16 -23.26 -29.64
C HIS A 7 -3.81 -22.54 -29.57
N PHE A 8 -2.99 -22.88 -28.59
CA PHE A 8 -1.60 -22.45 -28.52
C PHE A 8 -0.75 -23.32 -29.45
N SER A 9 0.24 -22.73 -30.12
CA SER A 9 1.24 -23.53 -30.85
C SER A 9 2.02 -24.39 -29.86
N ALA A 10 2.37 -25.62 -30.24
CA ALA A 10 3.15 -26.53 -29.40
C ALA A 10 4.47 -25.88 -28.91
N GLU A 11 5.08 -25.02 -29.75
CA GLU A 11 6.28 -24.25 -29.40
C GLU A 11 6.02 -23.20 -28.30
N GLN A 12 4.83 -22.59 -28.29
CA GLN A 12 4.47 -21.61 -27.26
C GLN A 12 4.22 -22.29 -25.91
N GLN A 13 3.58 -23.47 -25.93
CA GLN A 13 3.36 -24.27 -24.73
C GLN A 13 4.69 -24.73 -24.14
N GLN A 14 5.61 -25.22 -24.97
CA GLN A 14 6.92 -25.65 -24.52
C GLN A 14 7.74 -24.51 -23.92
N ARG A 15 7.73 -23.32 -24.53
CA ARG A 15 8.40 -22.12 -23.98
C ARG A 15 7.83 -21.68 -22.64
N ILE A 16 6.52 -21.77 -22.44
CA ILE A 16 5.86 -21.46 -21.17
C ILE A 16 6.28 -22.46 -20.09
N VAL A 17 6.24 -23.76 -20.40
CA VAL A 17 6.62 -24.83 -19.46
C VAL A 17 8.09 -24.72 -19.06
N GLU A 18 9.00 -24.47 -20.01
CA GLU A 18 10.43 -24.28 -19.73
C GLU A 18 10.68 -23.03 -18.87
N ALA A 19 9.97 -21.93 -19.13
CA ALA A 19 10.09 -20.71 -18.32
C ALA A 19 9.63 -20.95 -16.87
N ILE A 20 8.52 -21.65 -16.67
CA ILE A 20 7.99 -21.99 -15.34
C ILE A 20 8.98 -22.88 -14.57
N GLN A 21 9.59 -23.88 -15.22
CA GLN A 21 10.59 -24.74 -14.58
C GLN A 21 11.85 -23.98 -14.15
N ARG A 22 12.34 -23.05 -14.98
CA ARG A 22 13.47 -22.18 -14.60
C ARG A 22 13.14 -21.30 -13.39
N LEU A 23 11.93 -20.77 -13.33
CA LEU A 23 11.47 -19.93 -12.22
C LEU A 23 11.24 -20.73 -10.93
N ASP A 24 10.84 -22.00 -11.01
CA ASP A 24 10.69 -22.86 -9.80
C ASP A 24 12.07 -23.16 -9.17
N ILE A 25 13.13 -23.26 -9.98
CA ILE A 25 14.52 -23.42 -9.51
C ILE A 25 15.06 -22.10 -8.92
N ALA A 26 14.75 -20.96 -9.55
CA ALA A 26 15.24 -19.66 -9.12
C ALA A 26 14.60 -19.17 -7.81
N PHE A 27 13.33 -19.53 -7.58
CA PHE A 27 12.58 -19.13 -6.38
C PHE A 27 12.05 -20.35 -5.62
N PRO A 28 12.93 -21.13 -4.94
CA PRO A 28 12.52 -22.01 -3.84
C PRO A 28 11.89 -21.12 -2.75
N HIS A 29 11.13 -21.54 -1.75
CA HIS A 29 10.66 -20.67 -0.64
C HIS A 29 9.68 -19.49 -0.95
N ASP A 30 9.87 -18.61 -1.94
CA ASP A 30 9.04 -17.40 -2.14
C ASP A 30 7.90 -17.57 -3.14
N ASN A 31 6.75 -18.05 -2.65
CA ASN A 31 5.58 -18.36 -3.47
C ASN A 31 4.92 -17.12 -4.11
N ALA A 32 4.94 -15.97 -3.45
CA ALA A 32 4.31 -14.75 -3.97
C ALA A 32 5.09 -14.13 -5.13
N VAL A 33 6.42 -14.14 -5.05
CA VAL A 33 7.32 -13.63 -6.08
C VAL A 33 7.34 -14.59 -7.27
N PHE A 34 7.44 -15.90 -7.01
CA PHE A 34 7.34 -16.93 -8.05
C PHE A 34 6.08 -16.79 -8.92
N LEU A 35 4.92 -16.60 -8.31
CA LEU A 35 3.66 -16.48 -9.07
C LEU A 35 3.58 -15.19 -9.90
N ASP A 36 4.12 -14.09 -9.38
CA ASP A 36 4.14 -12.82 -10.12
C ASP A 36 5.09 -12.92 -11.34
N GLU A 37 6.27 -13.52 -11.16
CA GLU A 37 7.25 -13.77 -12.24
C GLU A 37 6.74 -14.77 -13.29
N VAL A 38 6.01 -15.81 -12.87
CA VAL A 38 5.36 -16.76 -13.79
C VAL A 38 4.31 -16.06 -14.64
N ILE A 39 3.49 -15.19 -14.04
CA ILE A 39 2.46 -14.44 -14.77
C ILE A 39 3.12 -13.48 -15.77
N GLU A 40 4.22 -12.83 -15.39
CA GLU A 40 4.99 -11.95 -16.27
C GLU A 40 5.65 -12.71 -17.43
N ALA A 41 6.27 -13.87 -17.16
CA ALA A 41 6.88 -14.70 -18.20
C ALA A 41 5.84 -15.23 -19.20
N VAL A 42 4.67 -15.66 -18.71
CA VAL A 42 3.55 -16.07 -19.58
C VAL A 42 3.02 -14.89 -20.38
N GLN A 43 2.91 -13.70 -19.77
CA GLN A 43 2.51 -12.49 -20.45
C GLN A 43 3.52 -12.08 -21.53
N ALA A 44 4.83 -12.22 -21.30
CA ALA A 44 5.85 -11.94 -22.31
C ALA A 44 5.70 -12.85 -23.54
N VAL A 45 5.34 -14.12 -23.35
CA VAL A 45 5.17 -15.09 -24.43
C VAL A 45 3.83 -14.94 -25.16
N THR A 46 2.75 -14.65 -24.43
CA THR A 46 1.38 -14.69 -24.96
C THR A 46 0.74 -13.32 -25.16
N ARG A 47 1.39 -12.25 -24.67
CA ARG A 47 0.92 -10.85 -24.63
C ARG A 47 -0.44 -10.65 -23.96
N ARG A 48 -0.93 -11.63 -23.20
CA ARG A 48 -2.23 -11.60 -22.52
C ARG A 48 -2.12 -12.23 -21.13
N ILE A 49 -2.89 -11.69 -20.20
CA ILE A 49 -3.04 -12.26 -18.86
C ILE A 49 -4.29 -13.16 -18.88
N TYR A 50 -4.16 -14.40 -18.38
CA TYR A 50 -5.25 -15.38 -18.38
C TYR A 50 -5.88 -15.55 -16.98
N GLY A 51 -7.04 -16.20 -16.93
CA GLY A 51 -7.68 -16.54 -15.65
C GLY A 51 -6.95 -17.65 -14.89
N VAL A 52 -7.15 -17.68 -13.57
CA VAL A 52 -6.52 -18.62 -12.62
C VAL A 52 -6.53 -20.08 -13.07
N ARG A 53 -7.64 -20.56 -13.65
CA ARG A 53 -7.77 -21.96 -14.11
C ARG A 53 -6.68 -22.36 -15.13
N ARG A 54 -6.22 -21.41 -15.96
CA ARG A 54 -5.21 -21.69 -16.98
C ARG A 54 -3.79 -21.71 -16.39
N TYR A 55 -3.52 -20.85 -15.42
CA TYR A 55 -2.26 -20.90 -14.67
C TYR A 55 -2.14 -22.18 -13.84
N VAL A 56 -3.23 -22.67 -13.25
CA VAL A 56 -3.23 -23.99 -12.57
C VAL A 56 -2.87 -25.11 -13.54
N GLN A 57 -3.42 -25.08 -14.75
CA GLN A 57 -3.11 -26.07 -15.78
C GLN A 57 -1.63 -26.04 -16.19
N TRP A 58 -1.06 -24.86 -16.46
CA TRP A 58 0.36 -24.74 -16.82
C TRP A 58 1.32 -25.10 -15.68
N LEU A 59 0.97 -24.80 -14.43
CA LEU A 59 1.76 -25.22 -13.27
C LEU A 59 1.74 -26.75 -13.10
N ALA A 60 0.60 -27.39 -13.38
CA ALA A 60 0.49 -28.85 -13.36
C ALA A 60 1.26 -29.51 -14.51
N GLU A 61 1.18 -28.96 -15.72
CA GLU A 61 1.92 -29.43 -16.90
C GLU A 61 3.44 -29.26 -16.74
N ALA A 62 3.88 -28.20 -16.05
CA ALA A 62 5.29 -27.97 -15.75
C ALA A 62 5.86 -28.86 -14.63
N GLY A 63 5.01 -29.64 -13.93
CA GLY A 63 5.45 -30.55 -12.87
C GLY A 63 5.89 -29.86 -11.58
N VAL A 64 5.46 -28.61 -11.35
CA VAL A 64 5.82 -27.83 -10.16
C VAL A 64 5.29 -28.54 -8.92
N ARG A 65 6.17 -28.89 -7.98
CA ARG A 65 5.82 -29.65 -6.77
C ARG A 65 4.94 -28.86 -5.79
N ARG A 66 4.91 -27.52 -5.93
CA ARG A 66 4.11 -26.64 -5.07
C ARG A 66 2.68 -26.56 -5.58
N ARG A 67 1.72 -26.65 -4.66
CA ARG A 67 0.29 -26.45 -4.92
C ARG A 67 -0.16 -25.11 -4.35
N PRO A 68 0.08 -23.99 -5.04
CA PRO A 68 -0.46 -22.70 -4.61
C PRO A 68 -1.99 -22.77 -4.58
N SER A 69 -2.59 -22.25 -3.52
CA SER A 69 -4.05 -22.18 -3.41
C SER A 69 -4.63 -21.26 -4.50
N ASN A 70 -5.83 -21.57 -4.99
CA ASN A 70 -6.52 -20.76 -6.00
C ASN A 70 -6.67 -19.29 -5.59
N THR A 71 -6.81 -19.02 -4.29
CA THR A 71 -6.88 -17.65 -3.73
C THR A 71 -5.56 -16.90 -3.85
N THR A 72 -4.42 -17.59 -3.75
CA THR A 72 -3.10 -16.98 -3.89
C THR A 72 -2.79 -16.68 -5.36
N LEU A 73 -3.18 -17.59 -6.26
CA LEU A 73 -3.11 -17.36 -7.71
C LEU A 73 -4.01 -16.20 -8.14
N GLN A 74 -5.23 -16.11 -7.62
CA GLN A 74 -6.13 -15.00 -7.92
C GLN A 74 -5.52 -13.66 -7.49
N LYS A 75 -4.95 -13.57 -6.29
CA LYS A 75 -4.24 -12.36 -5.83
C LYS A 75 -3.05 -11.99 -6.73
N ALA A 76 -2.28 -12.97 -7.21
CA ALA A 76 -1.17 -12.72 -8.12
C ALA A 76 -1.66 -12.20 -9.49
N VAL A 77 -2.74 -12.79 -10.02
CA VAL A 77 -3.38 -12.35 -11.26
C VAL A 77 -3.94 -10.93 -11.13
N ASP A 78 -4.62 -10.61 -10.02
CA ASP A 78 -5.17 -9.28 -9.76
C ASP A 78 -4.05 -8.23 -9.64
N ARG A 79 -2.92 -8.58 -9.01
CA ARG A 79 -1.72 -7.72 -8.94
C ARG A 79 -1.05 -7.51 -10.31
N ALA A 80 -1.00 -8.55 -11.15
CA ALA A 80 -0.46 -8.43 -12.50
C ALA A 80 -1.35 -7.57 -13.41
N HIS A 81 -2.68 -7.67 -13.26
CA HIS A 81 -3.62 -6.77 -13.92
C HIS A 81 -3.44 -5.31 -13.48
N GLY A 82 -3.14 -5.05 -12.21
CA GLY A 82 -2.85 -3.70 -11.71
C GLY A 82 -1.50 -3.12 -12.16
N ARG A 83 -0.58 -3.95 -12.67
CA ARG A 83 0.78 -3.54 -13.08
C ARG A 83 0.93 -3.18 -14.55
N ASN A 84 -0.05 -3.53 -15.40
CA ASN A 84 0.08 -3.36 -16.85
C ASN A 84 -0.81 -2.22 -17.39
N PRO A 85 -0.26 -1.05 -17.77
CA PRO A 85 -0.98 -0.07 -18.58
C PRO A 85 -0.96 -0.54 -20.05
N ALA A 86 -2.06 -1.11 -20.54
CA ALA A 86 -2.12 -1.64 -21.90
C ALA A 86 -2.11 -0.52 -22.98
N PRO A 87 -1.39 -0.69 -24.11
CA PRO A 87 -1.48 0.20 -25.26
C PRO A 87 -2.64 -0.21 -26.19
N ASN A 88 -3.63 0.68 -26.26
CA ASN A 88 -4.67 0.90 -27.29
C ASN A 88 -5.35 -0.30 -27.98
N SER A 89 -6.64 -0.49 -27.65
CA SER A 89 -7.70 -0.80 -28.61
C SER A 89 -8.79 0.28 -28.53
N ILE A 90 -9.02 1.00 -29.63
CA ILE A 90 -10.07 2.03 -29.77
C ILE A 90 -11.21 1.46 -30.61
N ALA A 91 -12.40 1.39 -29.99
CA ALA A 91 -13.76 1.59 -30.52
C ALA A 91 -14.74 0.96 -29.50
N ALA A 92 -14.94 1.63 -28.37
CA ALA A 92 -16.07 2.53 -28.14
C ALA A 92 -17.28 1.78 -27.54
N ASP A 93 -17.10 1.33 -26.30
CA ASP A 93 -18.08 1.59 -25.26
C ASP A 93 -17.27 2.24 -24.12
N ALA A 94 -17.28 3.57 -24.12
CA ALA A 94 -16.38 4.41 -23.34
C ALA A 94 -16.80 4.34 -21.86
N VAL A 95 -16.14 3.48 -21.09
CA VAL A 95 -16.09 3.66 -19.63
C VAL A 95 -15.22 4.89 -19.42
N GLU A 96 -15.89 6.02 -19.21
CA GLU A 96 -15.24 7.31 -19.01
C GLU A 96 -14.20 7.25 -17.88
N PRO A 97 -13.05 7.93 -18.08
CA PRO A 97 -12.12 8.21 -17.01
C PRO A 97 -12.86 9.04 -15.96
N TRP A 98 -12.72 8.68 -14.68
CA TRP A 98 -13.30 9.46 -13.60
C TRP A 98 -12.87 10.94 -13.78
N PRO A 99 -13.79 11.88 -14.05
CA PRO A 99 -13.41 13.24 -14.29
C PRO A 99 -12.97 13.85 -12.98
N ILE A 100 -11.76 14.42 -13.00
CA ILE A 100 -11.42 15.54 -12.12
C ILE A 100 -12.44 16.63 -12.43
N PRO A 101 -13.31 17.06 -11.49
CA PRO A 101 -14.27 18.11 -11.79
C PRO A 101 -13.55 19.45 -11.76
N LEU A 102 -13.05 19.88 -12.92
CA LEU A 102 -12.95 21.30 -13.23
C LEU A 102 -14.34 21.74 -13.73
N HIS A 103 -15.13 22.24 -12.77
CA HIS A 103 -16.40 22.97 -12.86
C HIS A 103 -17.22 22.99 -14.17
N ALA A 104 -18.45 22.46 -14.13
CA ALA A 104 -19.66 23.16 -14.57
C ALA A 104 -20.93 22.41 -14.08
N GLU A 105 -21.76 23.14 -13.36
CA GLU A 105 -23.22 23.09 -13.20
C GLU A 105 -24.02 21.80 -13.50
N THR A 106 -25.05 21.57 -12.67
CA THR A 106 -26.20 20.65 -12.78
C THR A 106 -26.09 19.24 -12.16
N GLY A 107 -26.52 19.16 -10.89
CA GLY A 107 -27.37 18.07 -10.36
C GLY A 107 -26.74 16.71 -10.08
N THR A 108 -26.46 16.41 -8.80
CA THR A 108 -26.82 15.11 -8.18
C THR A 108 -26.70 15.20 -6.65
N LEU A 109 -27.83 15.51 -6.02
CA LEU A 109 -28.04 15.52 -4.57
C LEU A 109 -27.92 14.12 -3.90
N SER A 110 -27.62 13.05 -4.64
CA SER A 110 -27.93 11.68 -4.19
C SER A 110 -26.76 10.87 -3.59
N ALA A 111 -25.50 11.19 -3.85
CA ALA A 111 -24.36 10.38 -3.37
C ALA A 111 -23.91 10.73 -1.94
N ARG A 112 -24.28 11.92 -1.46
CA ARG A 112 -23.90 12.46 -0.14
C ARG A 112 -24.81 11.97 0.98
N ASP A 113 -26.09 11.74 0.67
CA ASP A 113 -27.06 11.23 1.63
C ASP A 113 -26.86 9.75 1.96
N GLU A 114 -26.37 8.95 1.01
CA GLU A 114 -26.11 7.52 1.23
C GLU A 114 -24.87 7.28 2.11
N ARG A 115 -23.80 8.08 1.93
CA ARG A 115 -22.61 8.03 2.80
C ARG A 115 -22.92 8.49 4.23
N ASN A 116 -23.78 9.49 4.40
CA ASN A 116 -24.16 9.98 5.72
C ASN A 116 -25.05 8.97 6.48
N ARG A 117 -25.94 8.24 5.79
CA ARG A 117 -26.73 7.16 6.43
C ARG A 117 -25.89 6.00 6.92
N ILE A 118 -24.85 5.61 6.16
CA ILE A 118 -23.92 4.54 6.54
C ILE A 118 -23.08 4.96 7.77
N ALA A 119 -22.60 6.21 7.79
CA ALA A 119 -21.84 6.76 8.91
C ALA A 119 -22.69 6.89 10.19
N SER A 120 -23.96 7.31 10.08
CA SER A 120 -24.87 7.41 11.21
C SER A 120 -25.29 6.04 11.78
N ARG A 121 -25.20 4.96 11.01
CA ARG A 121 -25.49 3.60 11.47
C ARG A 121 -24.33 2.97 12.25
N ALA A 122 -23.09 3.41 12.01
CA ALA A 122 -21.88 2.81 12.59
C ALA A 122 -21.65 3.18 14.08
N ILE A 123 -22.13 4.34 14.52
CA ILE A 123 -21.94 4.82 15.91
C ILE A 123 -22.82 4.06 16.93
N GLY A 124 -23.81 3.30 16.46
CA GLY A 124 -24.67 2.44 17.30
C GLY A 124 -24.73 0.98 16.84
N ALA A 125 -23.78 0.52 16.00
CA ALA A 125 -23.82 -0.81 15.43
C ALA A 125 -23.26 -1.88 16.39
N PRO A 126 -23.95 -3.00 16.62
CA PRO A 126 -23.43 -4.12 17.40
C PRO A 126 -22.26 -4.74 16.61
N GLY A 127 -21.03 -4.44 17.04
CA GLY A 127 -19.79 -4.85 16.35
C GLY A 127 -18.61 -3.90 16.57
N ALA A 128 -18.86 -2.61 16.85
CA ALA A 128 -17.80 -1.62 17.09
C ALA A 128 -16.90 -1.95 18.29
N GLY A 129 -17.44 -2.66 19.30
CA GLY A 129 -16.66 -3.15 20.44
C GLY A 129 -15.68 -4.27 20.08
N ALA A 130 -15.98 -5.08 19.06
CA ALA A 130 -15.08 -6.15 18.61
C ALA A 130 -13.87 -5.56 17.86
N GLU A 131 -14.08 -4.55 17.02
CA GLU A 131 -13.01 -3.87 16.30
C GLU A 131 -12.07 -3.10 17.25
N TRP A 132 -12.61 -2.46 18.29
CA TRP A 132 -11.82 -1.84 19.36
C TRP A 132 -11.03 -2.86 20.19
N MET A 133 -11.64 -4.01 20.50
CA MET A 133 -10.96 -5.09 21.21
C MET A 133 -9.82 -5.69 20.37
N GLU A 134 -10.03 -5.89 19.08
CA GLU A 134 -9.00 -6.35 18.14
C GLU A 134 -7.87 -5.33 17.95
N ALA A 135 -8.17 -4.03 17.95
CA ALA A 135 -7.14 -2.99 17.94
C ALA A 135 -6.28 -3.02 19.21
N ARG A 136 -6.92 -3.23 20.37
CA ARG A 136 -6.22 -3.34 21.66
C ARG A 136 -5.35 -4.60 21.73
N ILE A 137 -5.85 -5.76 21.29
CA ILE A 137 -5.08 -7.00 21.25
C ILE A 137 -3.86 -6.84 20.33
N ARG A 138 -4.02 -6.19 19.17
CA ARG A 138 -2.90 -5.89 18.27
C ARG A 138 -1.85 -4.98 18.91
N ALA A 139 -2.27 -3.98 19.70
CA ALA A 139 -1.34 -3.13 20.44
C ALA A 139 -0.58 -3.90 21.53
N GLU A 140 -1.27 -4.72 22.33
CA GLU A 140 -0.64 -5.55 23.38
C GLU A 140 0.34 -6.58 22.79
N VAL A 141 0.05 -7.14 21.61
CA VAL A 141 0.97 -8.06 20.91
C VAL A 141 2.20 -7.31 20.37
N ALA A 142 2.01 -6.10 19.83
CA ALA A 142 3.13 -5.28 19.36
C ALA A 142 4.05 -4.84 20.52
N GLU A 143 3.49 -4.48 21.67
CA GLU A 143 4.25 -4.16 22.87
C GLU A 143 5.08 -5.35 23.35
N ARG A 144 4.48 -6.55 23.45
CA ARG A 144 5.23 -7.77 23.82
C ARG A 144 6.33 -8.13 22.82
N ALA A 145 6.11 -7.89 21.52
CA ALA A 145 7.14 -8.09 20.51
C ALA A 145 8.30 -7.11 20.69
N LEU A 146 8.02 -5.83 20.99
CA LEU A 146 9.05 -4.83 21.29
C LEU A 146 9.84 -5.18 22.56
N GLU A 147 9.17 -5.66 23.60
CA GLU A 147 9.82 -6.13 24.83
C GLU A 147 10.75 -7.33 24.56
N HIS A 148 10.32 -8.28 23.73
CA HIS A 148 11.12 -9.44 23.35
C HIS A 148 12.38 -9.03 22.57
N GLU A 149 12.23 -8.13 21.58
CA GLU A 149 13.37 -7.63 20.81
C GLU A 149 14.30 -6.78 21.68
N ALA A 150 13.77 -5.99 22.62
CA ALA A 150 14.58 -5.25 23.59
C ALA A 150 15.38 -6.18 24.51
N ALA A 151 14.78 -7.28 24.98
CA ALA A 151 15.46 -8.29 25.77
C ALA A 151 16.57 -9.00 24.96
N ARG A 152 16.28 -9.35 23.71
CA ARG A 152 17.26 -9.94 22.78
C ARG A 152 18.43 -8.99 22.51
N ASN A 153 18.14 -7.70 22.34
CA ASN A 153 19.17 -6.68 22.12
C ASN A 153 20.08 -6.52 23.36
N ARG A 154 19.52 -6.53 24.58
CA ARG A 154 20.32 -6.56 25.82
C ARG A 154 21.19 -7.80 25.92
N GLN A 155 20.69 -8.97 25.52
CA GLN A 155 21.48 -10.20 25.49
C GLN A 155 22.63 -10.12 24.49
N LEU A 156 22.40 -9.56 23.29
CA LEU A 156 23.46 -9.32 22.31
C LEU A 156 24.51 -8.34 22.84
N GLN A 157 24.10 -7.25 23.48
CA GLN A 157 25.01 -6.29 24.11
C GLN A 157 25.85 -6.93 25.22
N ALA A 158 25.26 -7.79 26.06
CA ALA A 158 25.99 -8.52 27.08
C ALA A 158 27.01 -9.50 26.47
N ALA A 159 26.63 -10.21 25.41
CA ALA A 159 27.54 -11.09 24.68
C ALA A 159 28.69 -10.33 24.02
N MET A 160 28.44 -9.13 23.48
CA MET A 160 29.47 -8.25 22.94
C MET A 160 30.45 -7.82 24.04
N ALA A 161 29.96 -7.37 25.19
CA ALA A 161 30.80 -6.97 26.31
C ALA A 161 31.65 -8.15 26.86
N ASP A 162 31.11 -9.37 26.88
CA ASP A 162 31.85 -10.57 27.26
C ASP A 162 32.91 -10.95 26.23
N LEU A 163 32.62 -10.81 24.92
CA LEU A 163 33.61 -11.01 23.87
C LEU A 163 34.73 -9.97 23.96
N GLU A 164 34.41 -8.70 24.19
CA GLU A 164 35.39 -7.63 24.42
C GLU A 164 36.26 -7.93 25.63
N ARG A 165 35.68 -8.40 26.74
CA ARG A 165 36.45 -8.80 27.92
C ARG A 165 37.39 -9.97 27.62
N ARG A 166 36.90 -11.00 26.92
CA ARG A 166 37.72 -12.15 26.49
C ARG A 166 38.82 -11.75 25.53
N LEU A 167 38.57 -10.79 24.63
CA LEU A 167 39.59 -10.23 23.76
C LEU A 167 40.62 -9.44 24.57
N GLY A 168 40.21 -8.65 25.54
CA GLY A 168 41.11 -7.94 26.46
C GLY A 168 42.00 -8.90 27.25
N GLU A 169 41.43 -9.98 27.80
CA GLU A 169 42.17 -11.04 28.50
C GLU A 169 43.13 -11.79 27.55
N ALA A 170 42.68 -12.14 26.34
CA ALA A 170 43.51 -12.80 25.35
C ALA A 170 44.69 -11.93 24.88
N LEU A 171 44.47 -10.62 24.72
CA LEU A 171 45.51 -9.65 24.39
C LEU A 171 46.47 -9.43 25.56
N ALA A 172 45.98 -9.41 26.80
CA ALA A 172 46.83 -9.30 27.99
C ALA A 172 47.67 -10.56 28.26
N THR A 173 47.17 -11.73 27.86
CA THR A 173 47.85 -13.04 28.02
C THR A 173 48.69 -13.40 26.78
N ALA A 174 48.61 -12.62 25.71
CA ALA A 174 49.38 -12.85 24.49
C ALA A 174 50.88 -12.62 24.77
N PRO A 175 51.77 -13.57 24.41
CA PRO A 175 53.20 -13.39 24.58
C PRO A 175 53.71 -12.20 23.75
N ALA A 176 54.63 -11.41 24.32
CA ALA A 176 55.20 -10.19 23.74
C ALA A 176 56.02 -10.39 22.45
N VAL A 177 56.16 -11.63 21.98
CA VAL A 177 56.79 -11.94 20.69
C VAL A 177 55.66 -12.15 19.68
N PRO A 178 55.58 -11.35 18.60
CA PRO A 178 54.53 -11.52 17.62
C PRO A 178 54.61 -12.95 17.07
N PRO A 179 53.50 -13.73 17.07
CA PRO A 179 53.48 -14.98 16.36
C PRO A 179 53.86 -14.67 14.92
N LYS A 180 54.79 -15.43 14.34
CA LYS A 180 55.11 -15.30 12.90
C LYS A 180 53.78 -15.39 12.17
N LEU A 181 53.33 -14.27 11.59
CA LEU A 181 52.13 -14.22 10.78
C LEU A 181 52.32 -15.23 9.66
N THR A 182 51.65 -16.36 9.78
CA THR A 182 51.63 -17.37 8.73
C THR A 182 50.86 -16.80 7.55
N ASP A 183 51.22 -17.20 6.33
CA ASP A 183 50.51 -16.74 5.12
C ASP A 183 49.00 -16.99 5.21
N ALA A 184 48.58 -18.09 5.84
CA ALA A 184 47.16 -18.40 6.10
C ALA A 184 46.44 -17.39 7.02
N THR A 185 47.14 -16.80 8.00
CA THR A 185 46.57 -15.74 8.85
C THR A 185 46.47 -14.41 8.12
N LEU A 186 47.41 -14.12 7.21
CA LEU A 186 47.36 -12.95 6.34
C LEU A 186 46.21 -13.05 5.33
N GLU A 187 46.09 -14.20 4.66
CA GLU A 187 45.00 -14.45 3.70
C GLU A 187 43.62 -14.36 4.37
N ARG A 188 43.49 -14.88 5.59
CA ARG A 188 42.24 -14.73 6.37
C ARG A 188 41.96 -13.28 6.76
N LEU A 189 42.99 -12.49 7.09
CA LEU A 189 42.82 -11.07 7.38
C LEU A 189 42.41 -10.29 6.12
N GLU A 190 43.02 -10.55 4.97
CA GLU A 190 42.64 -9.96 3.68
C GLU A 190 41.18 -10.26 3.33
N GLN A 191 40.75 -11.52 3.48
CA GLN A 191 39.35 -11.91 3.29
C GLN A 191 38.42 -11.17 4.26
N THR A 192 38.80 -11.04 5.54
CA THR A 192 37.97 -10.30 6.51
C THR A 192 37.87 -8.82 6.15
N ILE A 193 38.96 -8.17 5.73
CA ILE A 193 38.97 -6.77 5.29
C ILE A 193 38.08 -6.61 4.06
N GLU A 194 38.14 -7.53 3.10
CA GLU A 194 37.28 -7.49 1.92
C GLU A 194 35.79 -7.65 2.29
N THR A 195 35.46 -8.52 3.25
CA THR A 195 34.07 -8.63 3.73
C THR A 195 33.61 -7.39 4.47
N VAL A 196 34.45 -6.78 5.31
CA VAL A 196 34.12 -5.55 6.05
C VAL A 196 33.90 -4.40 5.08
N THR A 197 34.76 -4.22 4.08
CA THR A 197 34.58 -3.16 3.06
C THR A 197 33.31 -3.35 2.24
N ARG A 198 32.93 -4.59 1.89
CA ARG A 198 31.64 -4.88 1.25
C ARG A 198 30.46 -4.55 2.17
N LEU A 199 30.55 -4.86 3.47
CA LEU A 199 29.51 -4.53 4.45
C LEU A 199 29.39 -3.01 4.66
N GLU A 200 30.49 -2.28 4.70
CA GLU A 200 30.50 -0.81 4.77
C GLU A 200 29.84 -0.18 3.53
N GLY A 201 30.09 -0.74 2.34
CA GLY A 201 29.41 -0.35 1.11
C GLY A 201 27.90 -0.59 1.16
N ALA A 202 27.48 -1.76 1.64
CA ALA A 202 26.06 -2.09 1.81
C ALA A 202 25.37 -1.19 2.85
N ALA A 203 26.03 -0.91 3.97
CA ALA A 203 25.52 0.00 5.00
C ALA A 203 25.37 1.43 4.45
N SER A 204 26.32 1.89 3.65
CA SER A 204 26.27 3.20 2.99
C SER A 204 25.11 3.29 1.99
N ALA A 205 24.87 2.24 1.20
CA ALA A 205 23.74 2.14 0.30
C ALA A 205 22.40 2.16 1.06
N LEU A 206 22.31 1.39 2.15
CA LEU A 206 21.11 1.32 2.99
C LEU A 206 20.80 2.68 3.64
N ALA A 207 21.81 3.38 4.18
CA ALA A 207 21.67 4.74 4.68
C ALA A 207 21.25 5.74 3.59
N GLY A 208 21.68 5.54 2.34
CA GLY A 208 21.19 6.27 1.17
C GLY A 208 19.69 6.07 0.95
N THR A 209 19.22 4.83 0.96
CA THR A 209 17.80 4.50 0.78
C THR A 209 16.93 5.02 1.92
N GLU A 210 17.40 4.96 3.17
CA GLU A 210 16.67 5.49 4.32
C GLU A 210 16.47 7.00 4.21
N ARG A 211 17.51 7.75 3.82
CA ARG A 211 17.40 9.19 3.57
C ARG A 211 16.39 9.49 2.47
N PHE A 212 16.40 8.72 1.39
CA PHE A 212 15.44 8.87 0.30
C PHE A 212 14.00 8.60 0.76
N LEU A 213 13.75 7.53 1.52
CA LEU A 213 12.42 7.21 2.05
C LEU A 213 11.93 8.27 3.05
N ARG A 214 12.82 8.84 3.87
CA ARG A 214 12.46 9.98 4.75
C ARG A 214 12.02 11.18 3.95
N LEU A 215 12.79 11.58 2.92
CA LEU A 215 12.42 12.68 2.04
C LEU A 215 11.07 12.43 1.33
N GLN A 216 10.83 11.21 0.87
CA GLN A 216 9.53 10.85 0.29
C GLN A 216 8.39 10.93 1.32
N ASN A 217 8.62 10.44 2.54
CA ASN A 217 7.61 10.51 3.59
C ASN A 217 7.28 11.95 3.95
N ASP A 218 8.28 12.81 4.07
CA ASP A 218 8.12 14.23 4.35
C ASP A 218 7.38 14.94 3.20
N ALA A 219 7.69 14.62 1.94
CA ALA A 219 6.97 15.16 0.78
C ALA A 219 5.48 14.77 0.79
N VAL A 220 5.16 13.51 1.08
CA VAL A 220 3.76 13.05 1.20
C VAL A 220 3.04 13.76 2.34
N ARG A 221 3.69 13.92 3.50
CA ARG A 221 3.10 14.67 4.63
C ARG A 221 2.80 16.11 4.24
N GLN A 222 3.74 16.80 3.60
CA GLN A 222 3.54 18.17 3.12
C GLN A 222 2.39 18.26 2.12
N GLN A 223 2.29 17.31 1.18
CA GLN A 223 1.16 17.27 0.24
C GLN A 223 -0.18 17.13 0.97
N THR A 224 -0.30 16.17 1.89
CA THR A 224 -1.55 15.96 2.65
C THR A 224 -1.93 17.18 3.48
N GLN A 225 -0.95 17.90 4.02
CA GLN A 225 -1.19 19.12 4.77
C GLN A 225 -1.65 20.27 3.88
N ASN A 226 -1.04 20.43 2.70
CA ASN A 226 -1.46 21.42 1.71
C ASN A 226 -2.90 21.15 1.22
N GLU A 227 -3.25 19.90 0.94
CA GLU A 227 -4.61 19.50 0.54
C GLU A 227 -5.61 19.77 1.67
N ALA A 228 -5.27 19.45 2.92
CA ALA A 228 -6.11 19.74 4.07
C ALA A 228 -6.34 21.26 4.25
N ASP A 229 -5.30 22.07 4.05
CA ASP A 229 -5.42 23.52 4.16
C ASP A 229 -6.23 24.14 3.02
N GLN A 230 -6.11 23.61 1.79
CA GLN A 230 -6.98 23.99 0.67
C GLN A 230 -8.45 23.67 0.95
N LEU A 231 -8.74 22.47 1.47
CA LEU A 231 -10.11 22.08 1.84
C LEU A 231 -10.66 22.97 2.95
N ARG A 232 -9.85 23.31 3.96
CA ARG A 232 -10.24 24.26 5.02
C ARG A 232 -10.55 25.64 4.47
N GLN A 233 -9.75 26.15 3.54
CA GLN A 233 -10.03 27.43 2.87
C GLN A 233 -11.34 27.37 2.09
N ARG A 234 -11.60 26.28 1.36
CA ARG A 234 -12.85 26.10 0.61
C ARG A 234 -14.07 26.01 1.50
N ILE A 235 -13.95 25.34 2.66
CA ILE A 235 -15.02 25.30 3.67
C ILE A 235 -15.31 26.72 4.16
N ARG A 236 -14.29 27.51 4.53
CA ARG A 236 -14.48 28.90 4.97
C ARG A 236 -15.13 29.78 3.91
N THR A 237 -14.77 29.64 2.64
CA THR A 237 -15.41 30.40 1.56
C THR A 237 -16.88 30.04 1.40
N LEU A 238 -17.20 28.74 1.43
CA LEU A 238 -18.59 28.28 1.33
C LEU A 238 -19.42 28.70 2.55
N GLU A 239 -18.85 28.68 3.75
CA GLU A 239 -19.50 29.18 4.96
C GLU A 239 -19.81 30.68 4.84
N ALA A 240 -18.90 31.47 4.29
CA ALA A 240 -19.12 32.89 4.03
C ALA A 240 -20.23 33.13 2.99
N GLU A 241 -20.26 32.36 1.90
CA GLU A 241 -21.30 32.41 0.88
C GLU A 241 -22.68 32.04 1.46
N VAL A 242 -22.76 30.98 2.27
CA VAL A 242 -24.00 30.58 2.96
C VAL A 242 -24.47 31.68 3.92
N ALA A 243 -23.56 32.27 4.70
CA ALA A 243 -23.91 33.39 5.57
C ALA A 243 -24.45 34.59 4.78
N GLN A 244 -23.85 34.90 3.62
CA GLN A 244 -24.30 35.97 2.73
C GLN A 244 -25.69 35.68 2.15
N LEU A 245 -25.94 34.47 1.66
CA LEU A 245 -27.25 34.07 1.12
C LEU A 245 -28.35 34.10 2.20
N ASN A 246 -28.04 33.64 3.41
CA ASN A 246 -28.97 33.74 4.54
C ASN A 246 -29.31 35.21 4.87
N ALA A 247 -28.30 36.09 4.89
CA ALA A 247 -28.54 37.51 5.09
C ALA A 247 -29.42 38.13 3.98
N GLN A 248 -29.26 37.69 2.73
CA GLN A 248 -30.14 38.11 1.62
C GLN A 248 -31.57 37.59 1.79
N ILE A 249 -31.76 36.32 2.16
CA ILE A 249 -33.09 35.75 2.42
C ILE A 249 -33.78 36.51 3.55
N ASP A 250 -33.07 36.81 4.63
CA ASP A 250 -33.62 37.58 5.75
C ASP A 250 -33.98 39.01 5.33
N ALA A 251 -33.19 39.64 4.47
CA ALA A 251 -33.54 40.93 3.90
C ALA A 251 -34.82 40.86 3.06
N TYR A 252 -34.96 39.85 2.19
CA TYR A 252 -36.17 39.62 1.39
C TYR A 252 -37.40 39.37 2.26
N ARG A 253 -37.27 38.54 3.31
CA ARG A 253 -38.35 38.28 4.28
C ARG A 253 -38.80 39.57 4.95
N ARG A 254 -37.87 40.39 5.45
CA ARG A 254 -38.20 41.69 6.06
C ARG A 254 -38.85 42.66 5.07
N THR A 255 -38.43 42.67 3.80
CA THR A 255 -39.11 43.49 2.77
C THR A 255 -40.50 43.00 2.45
N ALA A 256 -40.72 41.67 2.42
CA ALA A 256 -42.03 41.08 2.20
C ALA A 256 -42.99 41.34 3.37
N GLU A 257 -42.50 41.25 4.61
CA GLU A 257 -43.26 41.61 5.82
C GLU A 257 -43.64 43.10 5.84
N ARG A 258 -42.76 43.98 5.34
CA ARG A 258 -43.07 45.42 5.18
C ARG A 258 -44.06 45.71 4.05
N ALA A 259 -44.09 44.87 3.01
CA ALA A 259 -44.99 44.99 1.87
C ALA A 259 -46.36 44.34 2.10
N ALA A 260 -46.49 43.46 3.10
CA ALA A 260 -47.77 42.91 3.50
C ALA A 260 -48.67 44.05 4.03
N PRO A 261 -49.85 44.29 3.44
CA PRO A 261 -50.74 45.33 3.93
C PRO A 261 -51.15 44.96 5.35
N VAL A 262 -50.91 45.86 6.30
CA VAL A 262 -51.51 45.81 7.63
C VAL A 262 -53.01 45.65 7.40
N SER A 263 -53.54 44.44 7.64
CA SER A 263 -54.97 44.18 7.60
C SER A 263 -55.61 45.02 8.70
N ARG A 264 -55.97 46.26 8.36
CA ARG A 264 -56.84 47.09 9.20
C ARG A 264 -58.07 46.26 9.45
N GLY A 265 -58.31 45.98 10.74
CA GLY A 265 -59.41 45.15 11.19
C GLY A 265 -60.70 45.55 10.49
N TRP A 266 -61.43 44.55 10.02
CA TRP A 266 -62.83 44.68 9.66
C TRP A 266 -63.58 45.32 10.82
N VAL A 267 -63.87 46.62 10.72
CA VAL A 267 -64.82 47.29 11.60
C VAL A 267 -66.20 46.84 11.14
N LYS A 268 -66.90 46.07 11.98
CA LYS A 268 -68.32 45.76 11.79
C LYS A 268 -69.10 47.09 11.75
N PRO A 269 -69.93 47.35 10.72
CA PRO A 269 -70.84 48.48 10.78
C PRO A 269 -71.90 48.21 11.86
N SER A 270 -72.04 49.14 12.80
CA SER A 270 -73.09 49.16 13.81
C SER A 270 -74.39 49.68 13.19
N SER A 271 -75.44 48.85 13.31
CA SER A 271 -76.89 49.12 13.23
C SER A 271 -77.45 49.87 12.02
#